data_AF-A0A8H3H8Q1-F1
#
_entry.id   AF-A0A8H3H8Q1-F1
#
_cell.length_a   1.000
_cell.length_b   1.000
_cell.length_c   1.000
_cell.angle_alpha   90.00
_cell.angle_beta   90.00
_cell.angle_gamma   90.00
#
_symmetry.space_group_name_H-M   'P 1'
#
loop_
_entity.id
_entity.type
_entity.pdbx_description
1 polymer ?
#
loop_
_entity_poly.entity_id
_entity_poly.type
_entity_poly.pdbx_seq_one_letter_code
_entity_poly.pdbx_strand_id
1 'polypeptide(L)'
;MEDIQDEEDRKDLITELGDMAKEDHTESENMIQRFKALKTDIGHFLVRFDEWFQGTGTELKQEAYDLGQGINNLTEKIEQLDEEIALTTPALLAGAAAAGPMIVLIQLIVPGTTLGSSMTLRLEQASQLSGIQRELADVNRNQQELAQIKTEFDGLKPDIALICPKLALIGEIWPAIRGQALHFRQTLMGGKEAHKNLRFKQEVQLARNLCRVVGFGLDRYAMELERRK
;
A
#
# COMPACT_ATOMS: atom_id res chain seq x y z
N MET A 1 -4.63 -38.08 27.59
CA MET A 1 -3.64 -38.13 28.69
C MET A 1 -4.30 -38.44 30.03
N GLU A 2 -5.52 -37.95 30.26
CA GLU A 2 -6.50 -38.70 31.09
C GLU A 2 -6.83 -40.08 30.47
N ASP A 3 -6.54 -40.26 29.17
CA ASP A 3 -6.79 -41.50 28.40
C ASP A 3 -5.67 -42.57 28.41
N ILE A 4 -4.51 -42.38 29.07
CA ILE A 4 -3.53 -43.49 29.18
C ILE A 4 -3.88 -44.27 30.44
N GLN A 5 -4.66 -45.34 30.28
CA GLN A 5 -5.12 -46.18 31.38
C GLN A 5 -4.20 -47.39 31.57
N ASP A 6 -3.58 -47.89 30.50
CA ASP A 6 -2.70 -49.05 30.57
C ASP A 6 -1.42 -48.96 29.70
N GLU A 7 -0.74 -50.10 29.55
CA GLU A 7 0.51 -50.21 28.77
C GLU A 7 0.25 -50.15 27.26
N GLU A 8 -0.92 -50.58 26.82
CA GLU A 8 -1.34 -50.66 25.43
C GLU A 8 -1.61 -49.24 24.91
N ASP A 9 -2.37 -48.44 25.66
CA ASP A 9 -2.59 -47.02 25.37
C ASP A 9 -1.26 -46.25 25.21
N ARG A 10 -0.27 -46.57 26.05
CA ARG A 10 1.05 -45.93 25.98
C ARG A 10 1.79 -46.30 24.69
N LYS A 11 1.73 -47.58 24.27
CA LYS A 11 2.40 -48.07 23.06
C LYS A 11 1.74 -47.51 21.80
N ASP A 12 0.42 -47.39 21.82
CA ASP A 12 -0.34 -46.81 20.72
C ASP A 12 0.01 -45.32 20.54
N LEU A 13 0.04 -44.55 21.63
CA LEU A 13 0.48 -43.15 21.59
C LEU A 13 1.93 -42.97 21.16
N ILE A 14 2.85 -43.86 21.56
CA ILE A 14 4.24 -43.83 21.08
C ILE A 14 4.31 -44.07 19.57
N THR A 15 3.46 -44.96 19.07
CA THR A 15 3.37 -45.30 17.64
C THR A 15 2.79 -44.14 16.86
N GLU A 16 1.66 -43.58 17.29
CA GLU A 16 1.00 -42.44 16.66
C GLU A 16 1.90 -41.19 16.62
N LEU A 17 2.53 -40.81 17.75
CA LEU A 17 3.52 -39.73 17.76
C LEU A 17 4.74 -40.03 16.90
N GLY A 18 5.09 -41.32 16.79
CA GLY A 18 6.19 -41.79 15.96
C GLY A 18 5.88 -41.74 14.47
N ASP A 19 4.64 -41.99 14.08
CA ASP A 19 4.18 -41.96 12.70
C ASP A 19 3.90 -40.53 12.26
N MET A 20 3.30 -39.70 13.13
CA MET A 20 3.25 -38.24 12.93
C MET A 20 4.66 -37.68 12.69
N ALA A 21 5.69 -38.13 13.40
CA ALA A 21 7.05 -37.64 13.18
C ALA A 21 7.69 -38.12 11.86
N LYS A 22 7.22 -39.23 11.29
CA LYS A 22 7.68 -39.80 10.00
C LYS A 22 6.86 -39.32 8.81
N GLU A 23 5.67 -38.77 9.05
CA GLU A 23 4.80 -38.21 8.03
C GLU A 23 5.56 -37.19 7.18
N ASP A 24 5.22 -37.09 5.90
CA ASP A 24 5.84 -36.14 5.01
C ASP A 24 5.35 -34.71 5.35
N HIS A 25 6.17 -33.98 6.09
CA HIS A 25 5.91 -32.60 6.47
C HIS A 25 6.30 -31.59 5.40
N THR A 26 6.72 -32.03 4.20
CA THR A 26 7.18 -31.14 3.12
C THR A 26 6.13 -30.09 2.78
N GLU A 27 4.84 -30.43 2.74
CA GLU A 27 3.78 -29.45 2.48
C GLU A 27 3.65 -28.39 3.58
N SER A 28 3.75 -28.81 4.84
CA SER A 28 3.66 -27.89 5.98
C SER A 28 4.90 -27.02 6.10
N GLU A 29 6.09 -27.58 5.83
CA GLU A 29 7.34 -26.82 5.73
C GLU A 29 7.26 -25.79 4.58
N ASN A 30 6.75 -26.19 3.42
CA ASN A 30 6.51 -25.30 2.29
C ASN A 30 5.52 -24.18 2.63
N MET A 31 4.44 -24.50 3.36
CA MET A 31 3.47 -23.50 3.82
C MET A 31 4.12 -22.47 4.74
N ILE A 32 4.95 -22.90 5.69
CA ILE A 32 5.69 -21.99 6.59
C ILE A 32 6.64 -21.09 5.81
N GLN A 33 7.40 -21.66 4.87
CA GLN A 33 8.31 -20.87 4.04
C GLN A 33 7.54 -19.83 3.21
N ARG A 34 6.37 -20.19 2.68
CA ARG A 34 5.48 -19.25 1.98
C ARG A 34 4.97 -18.14 2.91
N PHE A 35 4.61 -18.43 4.16
CA PHE A 35 4.22 -17.38 5.11
C PHE A 35 5.37 -16.45 5.48
N LYS A 36 6.59 -16.99 5.65
CA LYS A 36 7.80 -16.18 5.88
C LYS A 36 8.12 -15.31 4.67
N ALA A 37 8.05 -15.87 3.46
CA ALA A 37 8.24 -15.14 2.22
C ALA A 37 7.19 -14.02 2.08
N LEU A 38 5.91 -14.32 2.30
CA LEU A 38 4.83 -13.34 2.25
C LEU A 38 5.06 -12.18 3.23
N LYS A 39 5.49 -12.47 4.47
CA LYS A 39 5.84 -11.42 5.45
C LYS A 39 6.97 -10.52 4.92
N THR A 40 8.01 -11.13 4.37
CA THR A 40 9.15 -10.39 3.78
C THR A 40 8.70 -9.54 2.59
N ASP A 41 7.88 -10.10 1.70
CA ASP A 41 7.35 -9.41 0.52
C ASP A 41 6.47 -8.22 0.90
N ILE A 42 5.63 -8.38 1.93
CA ILE A 42 4.85 -7.27 2.51
C ILE A 42 5.81 -6.19 3.04
N GLY A 43 6.86 -6.57 3.77
CA GLY A 43 7.87 -5.62 4.26
C GLY A 43 8.54 -4.84 3.13
N HIS A 44 8.99 -5.53 2.07
CA HIS A 44 9.59 -4.89 0.90
C HIS A 44 8.59 -4.02 0.13
N PHE A 45 7.32 -4.42 0.06
CA PHE A 45 6.27 -3.61 -0.55
C PHE A 45 6.05 -2.32 0.22
N LEU A 46 5.99 -2.35 1.56
CA LEU A 46 5.84 -1.14 2.39
C LEU A 46 6.96 -0.13 2.11
N VAL A 47 8.22 -0.59 2.06
CA VAL A 47 9.38 0.27 1.76
C VAL A 47 9.27 0.88 0.36
N ARG A 48 9.05 0.04 -0.66
CA ARG A 48 8.92 0.51 -2.05
C ARG A 48 7.75 1.47 -2.24
N PHE A 49 6.64 1.25 -1.54
CA PHE A 49 5.49 2.12 -1.59
C PHE A 49 5.79 3.48 -0.97
N ASP A 50 6.41 3.52 0.22
CA ASP A 50 6.80 4.78 0.86
C ASP A 50 7.84 5.55 0.00
N GLU A 51 8.79 4.86 -0.63
CA GLU A 51 9.75 5.45 -1.59
C GLU A 51 9.06 6.02 -2.83
N TRP A 52 8.21 5.22 -3.48
CA TRP A 52 7.42 5.67 -4.63
C TRP A 52 6.56 6.89 -4.29
N PHE A 53 5.89 6.86 -3.13
CA PHE A 53 5.05 7.95 -2.67
C PHE A 53 5.85 9.26 -2.49
N GLN A 54 7.04 9.18 -1.88
CA GLN A 54 7.91 10.35 -1.72
C GLN A 54 8.44 10.85 -3.06
N GLY A 55 8.83 9.95 -3.96
CA GLY A 55 9.29 10.28 -5.31
C GLY A 55 8.23 11.02 -6.11
N THR A 56 7.06 10.40 -6.29
CA THR A 56 5.93 11.00 -7.02
C THR A 56 5.45 12.30 -6.37
N GLY A 57 5.41 12.36 -5.04
CA GLY A 57 5.05 13.59 -4.33
C GLY A 57 6.04 14.74 -4.54
N THR A 58 7.33 14.43 -4.76
CA THR A 58 8.36 15.43 -5.07
C THR A 58 8.25 15.88 -6.52
N GLU A 59 8.07 14.95 -7.46
CA GLU A 59 7.89 15.23 -8.88
C GLU A 59 6.67 16.14 -9.13
N LEU A 60 5.50 15.81 -8.56
CA LEU A 60 4.29 16.62 -8.70
C LEU A 60 4.42 18.02 -8.09
N LYS A 61 5.22 18.19 -7.04
CA LYS A 61 5.49 19.51 -6.46
C LYS A 61 6.39 20.36 -7.36
N GLN A 62 7.42 19.73 -7.93
CA GLN A 62 8.31 20.38 -8.87
C GLN A 62 7.56 20.79 -10.14
N GLU A 63 6.73 19.90 -10.69
CA GLU A 63 5.90 20.18 -11.86
C GLU A 63 4.94 21.34 -11.61
N ALA A 64 4.25 21.36 -10.45
CA ALA A 64 3.39 22.48 -10.08
C ALA A 64 4.17 23.82 -9.95
N TYR A 65 5.39 23.78 -9.42
CA TYR A 65 6.26 24.95 -9.33
C TYR A 65 6.66 25.47 -10.70
N ASP A 66 7.08 24.59 -11.61
CA ASP A 66 7.51 24.95 -12.97
C ASP A 66 6.34 25.50 -13.80
N LEU A 67 5.16 24.88 -13.71
CA LEU A 67 3.93 25.40 -14.33
C LEU A 67 3.55 26.78 -13.76
N GLY A 68 3.71 26.99 -12.45
CA GLY A 68 3.50 28.28 -11.80
C GLY A 68 4.44 29.38 -12.33
N GLN A 69 5.72 29.06 -12.54
CA GLN A 69 6.66 29.96 -13.19
C GLN A 69 6.27 30.27 -14.64
N GLY A 70 5.81 29.27 -15.38
CA GLY A 70 5.29 29.43 -16.74
C GLY A 70 4.07 30.36 -16.82
N ILE A 71 3.14 30.22 -15.88
CA ILE A 71 1.97 31.11 -15.74
C ILE A 71 2.41 32.55 -15.49
N ASN A 72 3.33 32.78 -14.55
CA ASN A 72 3.82 34.13 -14.24
C ASN A 72 4.47 34.78 -15.47
N ASN A 73 5.36 34.04 -16.16
CA ASN A 73 6.05 34.53 -17.35
C ASN A 73 5.07 34.89 -18.49
N LEU A 74 4.08 34.04 -18.77
CA LEU A 74 3.07 34.31 -19.79
C LEU A 74 2.16 35.48 -19.40
N THR A 75 1.82 35.61 -18.12
CA THR A 75 1.01 36.73 -17.61
C THR A 75 1.76 38.05 -17.82
N GLU A 76 3.04 38.13 -17.43
CA GLU A 76 3.88 39.32 -17.65
C GLU A 76 3.99 39.70 -19.13
N LYS A 77 4.12 38.71 -20.03
CA LYS A 77 4.19 38.99 -21.47
C LYS A 77 2.85 39.48 -22.04
N ILE A 78 1.73 38.95 -21.57
CA ILE A 78 0.40 39.42 -21.96
C ILE A 78 0.20 40.86 -21.47
N GLU A 79 0.62 41.19 -20.25
CA GLU A 79 0.58 42.56 -19.72
C GLU A 79 1.40 43.53 -20.58
N GLN A 80 2.63 43.15 -20.96
CA GLN A 80 3.47 43.97 -21.86
C GLN A 80 2.82 44.18 -23.24
N LEU A 81 2.20 43.14 -23.81
CA LEU A 81 1.49 43.26 -25.09
C LEU A 81 0.23 44.13 -24.96
N ASP A 82 -0.50 44.02 -23.85
CA ASP A 82 -1.68 44.84 -23.57
C ASP A 82 -1.29 46.32 -23.43
N GLU A 83 -0.14 46.64 -22.81
CA GLU A 83 0.44 47.99 -22.77
C GLU A 83 0.84 48.52 -24.16
N GLU A 84 1.48 47.70 -24.99
CA GLU A 84 1.86 48.08 -26.36
C GLU A 84 0.63 48.36 -27.24
N ILE A 85 -0.40 47.51 -27.14
CA ILE A 85 -1.68 47.67 -27.84
C ILE A 85 -2.39 48.96 -27.40
N ALA A 86 -2.39 49.25 -26.09
CA ALA A 86 -2.97 50.45 -25.51
C ALA A 86 -2.30 51.73 -26.04
N LEU A 87 -0.97 51.77 -26.09
CA LEU A 87 -0.21 52.91 -26.61
C LEU A 87 -0.42 53.14 -28.12
N THR A 88 -0.57 52.06 -28.88
CA THR A 88 -0.73 52.12 -30.34
C THR A 88 -2.17 52.41 -30.77
N THR A 89 -3.16 52.32 -29.87
CA THR A 89 -4.57 52.48 -30.22
C THR A 89 -5.37 53.37 -29.26
N PRO A 90 -5.18 54.71 -29.31
CA PRO A 90 -5.91 55.66 -28.47
C PRO A 90 -7.44 55.56 -28.59
N ALA A 91 -7.95 55.12 -29.76
CA ALA A 91 -9.40 54.97 -30.01
C ALA A 91 -10.03 53.70 -29.41
N LEU A 92 -9.24 52.66 -29.07
CA LEU A 92 -9.73 51.39 -28.52
C LEU A 92 -9.87 51.44 -26.98
N LEU A 93 -8.99 52.20 -26.32
CA LEU A 93 -9.02 52.46 -24.87
C LEU A 93 -10.26 53.23 -24.42
N ALA A 94 -10.80 54.12 -25.26
CA ALA A 94 -12.02 54.87 -24.95
C ALA A 94 -13.27 53.96 -24.82
N GLY A 95 -13.24 52.74 -25.37
CA GLY A 95 -14.31 51.74 -25.25
C GLY A 95 -14.09 50.68 -24.18
N ALA A 96 -12.83 50.37 -23.84
CA ALA A 96 -12.48 49.27 -22.93
C ALA A 96 -12.59 49.62 -21.43
N ALA A 97 -12.58 50.91 -21.07
CA ALA A 97 -12.69 51.37 -19.66
C ALA A 97 -14.00 50.99 -18.94
N ALA A 98 -14.98 50.42 -19.65
CA ALA A 98 -16.25 49.96 -19.09
C ALA A 98 -16.31 48.44 -18.80
N ALA A 99 -15.34 47.65 -19.27
CA ALA A 99 -15.29 46.21 -19.03
C ALA A 99 -14.10 45.90 -18.13
N GLY A 100 -14.36 45.32 -16.96
CA GLY A 100 -13.33 44.92 -16.00
C GLY A 100 -12.30 43.91 -16.56
N PRO A 101 -11.41 43.37 -15.72
CA PRO A 101 -10.17 42.68 -16.13
C PRO A 101 -10.34 41.32 -16.84
N MET A 102 -11.47 41.04 -17.47
CA MET A 102 -11.68 39.81 -18.23
C MET A 102 -11.54 40.07 -19.73
N ILE A 103 -10.58 39.38 -20.34
CA ILE A 103 -10.71 38.56 -21.56
C ILE A 103 -11.92 38.94 -22.44
N VAL A 104 -11.99 40.16 -22.96
CA VAL A 104 -12.90 40.49 -24.05
C VAL A 104 -12.06 40.47 -25.31
N LEU A 105 -12.18 39.36 -26.05
CA LEU A 105 -11.75 39.24 -27.43
C LEU A 105 -12.40 40.36 -28.24
N ILE A 106 -11.67 41.44 -28.51
CA ILE A 106 -12.07 42.39 -29.54
C ILE A 106 -11.59 41.83 -30.87
N GLN A 107 -12.53 41.42 -31.72
CA GLN A 107 -12.33 40.89 -33.07
C GLN A 107 -11.91 41.97 -34.10
N LEU A 108 -10.94 42.83 -33.76
CA LEU A 108 -10.39 43.83 -34.69
C LEU A 108 -9.00 43.42 -35.15
N ILE A 109 -8.91 42.31 -35.90
CA ILE A 109 -7.71 42.02 -36.67
C ILE A 109 -7.74 42.94 -37.89
N VAL A 110 -7.00 44.05 -37.84
CA VAL A 110 -6.69 44.86 -39.03
C VAL A 110 -5.42 44.26 -39.66
N PRO A 111 -5.51 43.56 -40.81
CA PRO A 111 -4.34 42.96 -41.43
C PRO A 111 -3.37 44.05 -41.90
N GLY A 112 -2.08 43.93 -41.55
CA GLY A 112 -1.00 44.76 -42.13
C GLY A 112 -0.46 45.91 -41.27
N THR A 113 -0.82 46.01 -39.99
CA THR A 113 -0.26 47.01 -39.07
C THR A 113 0.44 46.35 -37.88
N THR A 114 1.35 47.06 -37.22
CA THR A 114 2.03 46.61 -35.98
C THR A 114 1.02 46.17 -34.89
N LEU A 115 -0.17 46.77 -34.88
CA LEU A 115 -1.27 46.38 -34.01
C LEU A 115 -1.76 44.94 -34.26
N GLY A 116 -1.85 44.53 -35.53
CA GLY A 116 -2.28 43.18 -35.91
C GLY A 116 -1.29 42.11 -35.44
N SER A 117 0.02 42.40 -35.48
CA SER A 117 1.05 41.49 -34.96
C SER A 117 0.99 41.35 -33.44
N SER A 118 0.86 42.46 -32.69
CA SER A 118 0.79 42.39 -31.21
C SER A 118 -0.48 41.69 -30.73
N MET A 119 -1.63 41.91 -31.40
CA MET A 119 -2.87 41.17 -31.09
C MET A 119 -2.75 39.65 -31.35
N THR A 120 -2.08 39.26 -32.44
CA THR A 120 -1.89 37.83 -32.76
C THR A 120 -1.01 37.16 -31.72
N LEU A 121 0.10 37.79 -31.33
CA LEU A 121 0.98 37.30 -30.27
C LEU A 121 0.26 37.18 -28.93
N ARG A 122 -0.60 38.15 -28.60
CA ARG A 122 -1.38 38.16 -27.36
C ARG A 122 -2.39 37.00 -27.31
N LEU A 123 -3.05 36.70 -28.43
CA LEU A 123 -3.96 35.55 -28.54
C LEU A 123 -3.20 34.22 -28.40
N GLU A 124 -2.02 34.10 -29.00
CA GLU A 124 -1.18 32.91 -28.87
C GLU A 124 -0.75 32.69 -27.41
N GLN A 125 -0.27 33.73 -26.74
CA GLN A 125 0.12 33.64 -25.33
C GLN A 125 -1.06 33.34 -24.41
N ALA A 126 -2.23 33.93 -24.65
CA ALA A 126 -3.44 33.62 -23.89
C ALA A 126 -3.87 32.15 -24.05
N SER A 127 -3.74 31.59 -25.27
CA SER A 127 -3.99 30.18 -25.52
C SER A 127 -2.99 29.28 -24.77
N GLN A 128 -1.69 29.63 -24.78
CA GLN A 128 -0.67 28.91 -24.03
C GLN A 128 -0.94 28.97 -22.52
N LEU A 129 -1.30 30.15 -22.00
CA LEU A 129 -1.63 30.35 -20.59
C LEU A 129 -2.80 29.44 -20.16
N SER A 130 -3.86 29.37 -20.97
CA SER A 130 -4.98 28.46 -20.71
C SER A 130 -4.56 26.98 -20.72
N GLY A 131 -3.60 26.61 -21.57
CA GLY A 131 -3.01 25.27 -21.59
C GLY A 131 -2.29 24.94 -20.28
N ILE A 132 -1.34 25.79 -19.87
CA ILE A 132 -0.55 25.60 -18.64
C ILE A 132 -1.44 25.62 -17.39
N GLN A 133 -2.48 26.46 -17.35
CA GLN A 133 -3.45 26.47 -16.25
C GLN A 133 -4.22 25.14 -16.14
N ARG A 134 -4.54 24.51 -17.27
CA ARG A 134 -5.18 23.18 -17.29
C ARG A 134 -4.24 22.11 -16.77
N GLU A 135 -2.99 22.13 -17.22
CA GLU A 135 -1.95 21.20 -16.74
C GLU A 135 -1.75 21.34 -15.23
N LEU A 136 -1.72 22.58 -14.70
CA LEU A 136 -1.63 22.82 -13.26
C LEU A 136 -2.84 22.26 -12.49
N ALA A 137 -4.04 22.38 -13.05
CA ALA A 137 -5.25 21.79 -12.46
C ALA A 137 -5.17 20.25 -12.42
N ASP A 138 -4.62 19.62 -13.46
CA ASP A 138 -4.41 18.17 -13.50
C ASP A 138 -3.34 17.73 -12.49
N VAL A 139 -2.22 18.46 -12.36
CA VAL A 139 -1.21 18.20 -11.32
C VAL A 139 -1.80 18.32 -9.91
N ASN A 140 -2.63 19.34 -9.66
CA ASN A 140 -3.32 19.49 -8.38
C ASN A 140 -4.27 18.32 -8.10
N ARG A 141 -4.99 17.81 -9.12
CA ARG A 141 -5.83 16.62 -8.97
C ARG A 141 -4.99 15.39 -8.62
N ASN A 142 -3.86 15.18 -9.32
CA ASN A 142 -2.95 14.08 -9.05
C ASN A 142 -2.36 14.15 -7.63
N GLN A 143 -2.05 15.35 -7.11
CA GLN A 143 -1.61 15.53 -5.72
C GLN A 143 -2.70 15.13 -4.71
N GLN A 144 -3.97 15.44 -5.00
CA GLN A 144 -5.10 15.02 -4.15
C GLN A 144 -5.30 13.51 -4.17
N GLU A 145 -5.27 12.89 -5.35
CA GLU A 145 -5.37 11.44 -5.52
C GLU A 145 -4.23 10.73 -4.77
N LEU A 146 -3.00 11.24 -4.89
CA LEU A 146 -1.84 10.73 -4.16
C LEU A 146 -2.04 10.83 -2.63
N ALA A 147 -2.56 11.95 -2.12
CA ALA A 147 -2.86 12.11 -0.70
C ALA A 147 -3.96 11.14 -0.20
N GLN A 148 -4.96 10.87 -1.04
CA GLN A 148 -6.00 9.88 -0.73
C GLN A 148 -5.42 8.48 -0.65
N ILE A 149 -4.62 8.07 -1.65
CA ILE A 149 -3.93 6.77 -1.68
C ILE A 149 -3.08 6.59 -0.42
N LYS A 150 -2.37 7.65 0.03
CA LYS A 150 -1.59 7.61 1.27
C LYS A 150 -2.45 7.38 2.50
N THR A 151 -3.58 8.07 2.58
CA THR A 151 -4.50 7.99 3.71
C THR A 151 -5.10 6.58 3.81
N GLU A 152 -5.55 6.03 2.69
CA GLU A 152 -6.07 4.66 2.63
C GLU A 152 -4.98 3.64 3.01
N PHE A 153 -3.77 3.81 2.48
CA PHE A 153 -2.65 2.93 2.79
C PHE A 153 -2.22 3.01 4.27
N ASP A 154 -2.16 4.21 4.85
CA ASP A 154 -1.87 4.39 6.27
C ASP A 154 -2.95 3.74 7.14
N GLY A 155 -4.21 3.75 6.68
CA GLY A 155 -5.30 3.00 7.30
C GLY A 155 -5.08 1.48 7.29
N LEU A 156 -4.36 0.95 6.30
CA LEU A 156 -4.02 -0.49 6.20
C LEU A 156 -2.76 -0.88 6.99
N LYS A 157 -1.85 0.06 7.30
CA LYS A 157 -0.61 -0.23 8.04
C LYS A 157 -0.85 -0.95 9.38
N PRO A 158 -1.85 -0.60 10.21
CA PRO A 158 -2.17 -1.34 11.43
C PRO A 158 -2.55 -2.80 11.17
N ASP A 159 -3.35 -3.07 10.13
CA ASP A 159 -3.76 -4.43 9.79
C ASP A 159 -2.58 -5.26 9.27
N ILE A 160 -1.71 -4.64 8.45
CA ILE A 160 -0.46 -5.25 8.00
C ILE A 160 0.45 -5.57 9.20
N ALA A 161 0.57 -4.64 10.14
CA ALA A 161 1.34 -4.82 11.37
C ALA A 161 0.75 -5.90 12.28
N LEU A 162 -0.55 -6.20 12.18
CA LEU A 162 -1.19 -7.31 12.90
C LEU A 162 -1.03 -8.66 12.18
N ILE A 163 -1.05 -8.67 10.85
CA ILE A 163 -0.94 -9.90 10.03
C ILE A 163 0.49 -10.42 10.05
N CYS A 164 1.50 -9.56 9.91
CA CYS A 164 2.91 -9.98 9.84
C CYS A 164 3.38 -10.80 11.07
N PRO A 165 3.08 -10.41 12.33
CA PRO A 165 3.38 -11.21 13.51
C PRO A 165 2.60 -12.53 13.55
N LYS A 166 1.34 -12.54 13.10
CA LYS A 166 0.53 -13.77 13.05
C LYS A 166 1.10 -14.78 12.07
N LEU A 167 1.52 -14.33 10.89
CA LEU A 167 2.20 -15.17 9.89
C LEU A 167 3.52 -15.74 10.43
N ALA A 168 4.29 -14.92 11.16
CA ALA A 168 5.52 -15.37 11.80
C ALA A 168 5.24 -16.42 12.89
N LEU A 169 4.23 -16.18 13.74
CA LEU A 169 3.84 -17.05 14.83
C LEU A 169 3.38 -18.43 14.33
N ILE A 170 2.61 -18.50 13.23
CA ILE A 170 2.28 -19.78 12.59
C ILE A 170 3.55 -20.51 12.13
N GLY A 171 4.49 -19.76 11.54
CA GLY A 171 5.78 -20.29 11.10
C GLY A 171 6.69 -20.80 12.23
N GLU A 172 6.49 -20.35 13.46
CA GLU A 172 7.24 -20.75 14.65
C GLU A 172 6.55 -21.88 15.44
N ILE A 173 5.22 -21.87 15.50
CA ILE A 173 4.45 -22.87 16.24
C ILE A 173 4.54 -24.25 15.58
N TRP A 174 4.50 -24.34 14.25
CA TRP A 174 4.49 -25.64 13.58
C TRP A 174 5.77 -26.48 13.81
N PRO A 175 6.99 -25.94 13.66
CA PRO A 175 8.20 -26.66 14.04
C PRO A 175 8.26 -27.00 15.54
N ALA A 176 7.71 -26.14 16.39
CA ALA A 176 7.65 -26.38 17.84
C ALA A 176 6.73 -27.54 18.19
N ILE A 177 5.55 -27.65 17.57
CA ILE A 177 4.62 -28.78 17.73
C ILE A 177 5.31 -30.09 17.34
N ARG A 178 6.01 -30.12 16.19
CA ARG A 178 6.75 -31.31 15.74
C ARG A 178 7.87 -31.70 16.73
N GLY A 179 8.63 -30.72 17.22
CA GLY A 179 9.67 -30.95 18.23
C GLY A 179 9.09 -31.49 19.54
N GLN A 180 7.96 -30.95 19.99
CA GLN A 180 7.24 -31.42 21.17
C GLN A 180 6.69 -32.84 20.99
N ALA A 181 6.14 -33.19 19.82
CA ALA A 181 5.66 -34.55 19.54
C ALA A 181 6.79 -35.59 19.66
N LEU A 182 7.97 -35.28 19.12
CA LEU A 182 9.17 -36.12 19.27
C LEU A 182 9.63 -36.21 20.72
N HIS A 183 9.63 -35.10 21.45
CA HIS A 183 9.99 -35.07 22.87
C HIS A 183 9.02 -35.93 23.70
N PHE A 184 7.72 -35.82 23.47
CA PHE A 184 6.70 -36.60 24.17
C PHE A 184 6.84 -38.09 23.90
N ARG A 185 7.14 -38.48 22.65
CA ARG A 185 7.43 -39.86 22.29
C ARG A 185 8.62 -40.41 23.10
N GLN A 186 9.71 -39.65 23.18
CA GLN A 186 10.91 -40.05 23.94
C GLN A 186 10.59 -40.19 25.44
N THR A 187 9.85 -39.24 26.01
CA THR A 187 9.45 -39.28 27.42
C THR A 187 8.54 -40.48 27.71
N LEU A 188 7.61 -40.84 26.81
CA LEU A 188 6.75 -42.02 26.94
C LEU A 188 7.51 -43.35 26.78
N MET A 189 8.57 -43.38 25.97
CA MET A 189 9.48 -44.54 25.87
C MET A 189 10.25 -44.80 27.17
N GLY A 190 10.41 -43.79 28.04
CA GLY A 190 11.06 -43.90 29.35
C GLY A 190 10.31 -44.70 30.41
N GLY A 191 9.09 -45.19 30.11
CA GLY A 191 8.34 -46.14 30.95
C GLY A 191 7.04 -45.57 31.54
N LYS A 192 6.31 -46.42 32.28
CA LYS A 192 4.96 -46.11 32.81
C LYS A 192 4.93 -44.89 33.73
N GLU A 193 5.98 -44.53 34.44
CA GLU A 193 5.90 -43.38 35.36
C GLU A 193 5.90 -42.02 34.65
N ALA A 194 6.18 -41.99 33.35
CA ALA A 194 6.15 -40.76 32.54
C ALA A 194 4.79 -40.07 32.60
N HIS A 195 3.67 -40.80 32.48
CA HIS A 195 2.33 -40.21 32.52
C HIS A 195 1.92 -39.69 33.92
N LYS A 196 2.65 -40.06 34.98
CA LYS A 196 2.43 -39.53 36.34
C LYS A 196 3.25 -38.28 36.62
N ASN A 197 4.20 -37.94 35.75
CA ASN A 197 4.98 -36.73 35.87
C ASN A 197 4.11 -35.49 35.60
N LEU A 198 3.90 -34.68 36.64
CA LEU A 198 3.07 -33.46 36.57
C LEU A 198 3.58 -32.47 35.51
N ARG A 199 4.89 -32.33 35.37
CA ARG A 199 5.51 -31.45 34.36
C ARG A 199 5.17 -31.92 32.95
N PHE A 200 5.26 -33.21 32.69
CA PHE A 200 4.91 -33.79 31.40
C PHE A 200 3.42 -33.60 31.06
N LYS A 201 2.52 -33.72 32.06
CA LYS A 201 1.09 -33.40 31.87
C LYS A 201 0.86 -31.94 31.48
N GLN A 202 1.55 -31.01 32.14
CA GLN A 202 1.46 -29.58 31.84
C GLN A 202 1.97 -29.26 30.43
N GLU A 203 3.09 -29.88 30.02
CA GLU A 203 3.66 -29.70 28.68
C GLU A 203 2.69 -30.22 27.59
N VAL A 204 2.07 -31.38 27.79
CA VAL A 204 1.07 -31.92 26.86
C VAL A 204 -0.19 -31.04 26.80
N GLN A 205 -0.64 -30.51 27.94
CA GLN A 205 -1.80 -29.62 27.97
C GLN A 205 -1.52 -28.29 27.25
N LEU A 206 -0.32 -27.74 27.40
CA LEU A 206 0.13 -26.56 26.66
C LEU A 206 0.13 -26.82 25.15
N ALA A 207 0.72 -27.94 24.71
CA ALA A 207 0.72 -28.34 23.30
C ALA A 207 -0.69 -28.48 22.73
N ARG A 208 -1.61 -29.12 23.46
CA ARG A 208 -3.02 -29.24 23.07
C ARG A 208 -3.70 -27.87 22.91
N ASN A 209 -3.44 -26.94 23.84
CA ASN A 209 -3.99 -25.59 23.75
C ASN A 209 -3.47 -24.85 22.52
N LEU A 210 -2.17 -24.96 22.23
CA LEU A 210 -1.56 -24.37 21.03
C LEU A 210 -2.15 -24.95 19.74
N CYS A 211 -2.24 -26.28 19.62
CA CYS A 211 -2.83 -26.94 18.45
C CYS A 211 -4.30 -26.54 18.25
N ARG A 212 -5.08 -26.40 19.33
CA ARG A 212 -6.49 -25.97 19.26
C ARG A 212 -6.62 -24.54 18.72
N VAL A 213 -5.78 -23.62 19.19
CA VAL A 213 -5.79 -22.22 18.72
C VAL A 213 -5.41 -22.15 17.23
N VAL A 214 -4.39 -22.91 16.82
CA VAL A 214 -3.97 -22.97 15.41
C VAL A 214 -5.07 -23.59 14.54
N GLY A 215 -5.65 -24.72 14.98
CA GLY A 215 -6.75 -25.39 14.28
C GLY A 215 -7.94 -24.45 14.04
N PHE A 216 -8.42 -23.77 15.09
CA PHE A 216 -9.50 -22.78 14.94
C PHE A 216 -9.15 -21.64 13.99
N GLY A 217 -7.89 -21.18 14.00
CA GLY A 217 -7.42 -20.15 13.09
C GLY A 217 -7.45 -20.60 11.63
N LEU A 218 -6.98 -21.82 11.37
CA LEU A 218 -6.94 -22.42 10.03
C LEU A 218 -8.35 -22.75 9.52
N ASP A 219 -9.23 -23.29 10.36
CA ASP A 219 -10.63 -23.57 10.01
C ASP A 219 -11.36 -22.29 9.60
N ARG A 220 -11.19 -21.22 10.38
CA ARG A 220 -11.79 -19.92 10.06
C ARG A 220 -11.23 -19.35 8.75
N TYR A 221 -9.93 -19.52 8.51
CA TYR A 221 -9.31 -19.10 7.25
C TYR A 221 -9.86 -19.89 6.05
N ALA A 222 -10.01 -21.20 6.18
CA ALA A 222 -10.61 -22.06 5.14
C ALA A 222 -12.06 -21.65 4.84
N MET A 223 -12.88 -21.41 5.86
CA MET A 223 -14.27 -20.94 5.68
C MET A 223 -14.36 -19.59 4.95
N GLU A 224 -13.48 -18.65 5.27
CA GLU A 224 -13.44 -17.35 4.57
C GLU A 224 -12.97 -17.48 3.12
N LEU A 225 -12.08 -18.43 2.81
CA LEU A 225 -11.68 -18.74 1.44
C LEU A 225 -12.83 -19.35 0.62
N GLU A 226 -13.63 -20.24 1.21
CA GLU A 226 -14.78 -20.83 0.54
C GLU A 226 -15.88 -19.81 0.26
N ARG A 227 -16.10 -18.85 1.15
CA ARG A 227 -17.07 -17.76 0.95
C ARG A 227 -16.70 -16.77 -0.16
N ARG A 228 -15.43 -16.75 -0.58
CA ARG A 228 -14.92 -15.87 -1.65
C ARG A 228 -14.93 -16.53 -3.03
N LYS A 229 -15.29 -17.80 -3.11
CA LYS A 229 -15.56 -18.52 -4.37
C LYS A 229 -17.03 -18.38 -4.76
#